data_AF-A0A7C5NA66-F1
#
_entry.id   AF-A0A7C5NA66-F1
#
_cell.length_a   1.000
_cell.length_b   1.000
_cell.length_c   1.000
_cell.angle_alpha   90.00
_cell.angle_beta   90.00
_cell.angle_gamma   90.00
#
_symmetry.space_group_name_H-M   'P 1'
#
loop_
_entity.id
_entity.type
_entity.pdbx_description
1 polymer ?
#
loop_
_entity_poly.entity_id
_entity_poly.type
_entity_poly.pdbx_seq_one_letter_code
_entity_poly.pdbx_strand_id
1 'polypeptide(L)'
;MKRLCCCLAVTLLGCATGSDPTNPVTVDLRTDFAAGVEFTTIRTTLAGQDPVVRSAALGERFQEWTQIAAFESGSGVLRVELVDASGRTISSREENVSGSLRSVPIVILRCDGCACSDAAECPALSDCSPALCDRGACFYDAQHDRCPTGVCEPMTGCSSTIPDADGDGVPATEDCDDGDDAVGRTGTRVCSDACGEGMETCADGTWGDCQVECTCEPGSVVTDSCGNCGTRVDTCGTDGTFTMGACVGEGPCAAGTIEQGAACGRCGTLQRTCGVACGWSEFSCVEPAGGCWMWTWDATTGWSAFDRPPAGTADAPTEAVTAAFDVEAAGEAYLLTATTYHVLRLSDRAWVESGALSSLLPGIVGAPISALTIPADHPMPTPDGREGLQVSTSVSRTYLYANTVGTRDWPSTGAPVPCCGDAWSSADAPVFLSVRAQWLDADDQHGWFETDPGTLCSAGAGVSPVPYLAYLEGADVHLLEAGACFVFAPQRPANMFGPFSTSGGPDPGRVNAAFYRESERQLWLITP
;
A
#
# COMPACT_ATOMS: atom_id res chain seq x y z
N MET A 1 2.57 -63.73 3.03
CA MET A 1 2.55 -63.11 4.37
C MET A 1 2.45 -61.61 4.18
N LYS A 2 1.50 -60.94 4.88
CA LYS A 2 1.60 -59.59 5.50
C LYS A 2 2.33 -58.49 4.69
N ARG A 3 1.74 -57.33 4.33
CA ARG A 3 0.88 -56.43 5.12
C ARG A 3 0.16 -55.41 4.23
N LEU A 4 -1.09 -55.14 4.60
CA LEU A 4 -1.81 -53.87 4.38
C LEU A 4 -0.93 -52.68 4.82
N CYS A 5 -0.90 -51.61 4.02
CA CYS A 5 -0.61 -50.28 4.53
C CYS A 5 -1.90 -49.47 4.51
N CYS A 6 -2.30 -49.03 5.69
CA CYS A 6 -3.51 -48.31 6.01
C CYS A 6 -3.12 -46.82 6.03
N CYS A 7 -3.68 -45.99 5.15
CA CYS A 7 -3.59 -44.54 5.34
C CYS A 7 -4.63 -44.14 6.39
N LEU A 8 -4.09 -43.77 7.55
CA LEU A 8 -4.78 -43.23 8.70
C LEU A 8 -5.29 -41.83 8.33
N ALA A 9 -6.61 -41.66 8.23
CA ALA A 9 -7.23 -40.34 8.23
C ALA A 9 -7.11 -39.76 9.64
N VAL A 10 -6.21 -38.80 9.82
CA VAL A 10 -6.15 -37.99 11.04
C VAL A 10 -7.14 -36.85 10.87
N THR A 11 -8.33 -37.01 11.45
CA THR A 11 -9.28 -35.92 11.68
C THR A 11 -8.69 -35.01 12.75
N LEU A 12 -8.17 -33.87 12.35
CA LEU A 12 -7.86 -32.77 13.27
C LEU A 12 -9.16 -32.01 13.56
N LEU A 13 -9.62 -32.11 14.81
CA LEU A 13 -10.67 -31.29 15.37
C LEU A 13 -10.11 -29.88 15.60
N GLY A 14 -10.46 -28.93 14.73
CA GLY A 14 -10.27 -27.50 14.98
C GLY A 14 -11.29 -27.01 16.02
N CYS A 15 -10.84 -26.22 16.99
CA CYS A 15 -11.71 -25.60 17.98
C CYS A 15 -12.43 -24.40 17.35
N ALA A 16 -13.76 -24.45 17.28
CA ALA A 16 -14.60 -23.27 17.13
C ALA A 16 -15.43 -23.10 18.41
N THR A 17 -15.19 -22.03 19.14
CA THR A 17 -16.12 -21.50 20.13
C THR A 17 -16.80 -20.27 19.53
N GLY A 18 -18.09 -20.33 19.25
CA GLY A 18 -18.83 -19.14 18.85
C GLY A 18 -20.23 -19.42 18.29
N SER A 19 -21.22 -19.36 19.17
CA SER A 19 -22.64 -19.29 18.83
C SER A 19 -23.17 -17.84 18.92
N ASP A 20 -22.31 -16.85 18.66
CA ASP A 20 -22.63 -15.42 18.76
C ASP A 20 -22.42 -14.74 17.40
N PRO A 21 -23.42 -14.00 16.86
CA PRO A 21 -23.27 -13.20 15.63
C PRO A 21 -22.13 -12.18 15.65
N THR A 22 -21.48 -11.92 16.78
CA THR A 22 -20.31 -11.03 16.86
C THR A 22 -18.97 -11.70 16.52
N ASN A 23 -18.90 -13.03 16.40
CA ASN A 23 -17.66 -13.73 16.08
C ASN A 23 -17.65 -14.19 14.60
N PRO A 24 -16.88 -13.54 13.71
CA PRO A 24 -16.76 -13.96 12.33
C PRO A 24 -16.16 -15.38 12.22
N VAL A 25 -16.59 -16.12 11.20
CA VAL A 25 -15.95 -17.39 10.87
C VAL A 25 -14.61 -17.05 10.22
N THR A 26 -13.54 -17.25 10.98
CA THR A 26 -12.19 -16.99 10.50
C THR A 26 -11.71 -18.20 9.73
N VAL A 27 -11.45 -18.01 8.44
CA VAL A 27 -10.92 -19.06 7.58
C VAL A 27 -9.48 -18.69 7.30
N ASP A 28 -8.57 -19.24 8.10
CA ASP A 28 -7.14 -19.17 7.81
C ASP A 28 -6.88 -20.02 6.55
N LEU A 29 -6.84 -19.35 5.40
CA LEU A 29 -6.36 -19.93 4.17
C LEU A 29 -4.85 -19.75 4.17
N ARG A 30 -4.15 -20.69 4.81
CA ARG A 30 -2.72 -20.88 4.59
C ARG A 30 -2.55 -21.26 3.14
N THR A 31 -2.45 -20.26 2.27
CA THR A 31 -1.94 -20.51 0.94
C THR A 31 -0.45 -20.71 1.08
N ASP A 32 -0.07 -22.00 1.07
CA ASP A 32 1.24 -22.41 0.62
C ASP A 32 1.57 -21.59 -0.64
N PHE A 33 2.68 -20.88 -0.57
CA PHE A 33 3.31 -20.25 -1.73
C PHE A 33 3.69 -21.38 -2.69
N ALA A 34 2.78 -21.81 -3.56
CA ALA A 34 3.20 -22.35 -4.85
C ALA A 34 3.78 -21.16 -5.61
N ALA A 35 5.09 -20.94 -5.49
CA ALA A 35 5.78 -19.85 -6.18
C ALA A 35 5.31 -19.79 -7.64
N GLY A 36 4.73 -18.66 -8.04
CA GLY A 36 4.20 -18.43 -9.40
C GLY A 36 2.72 -18.75 -9.63
N VAL A 37 1.92 -19.06 -8.59
CA VAL A 37 0.47 -19.25 -8.72
C VAL A 37 -0.27 -18.13 -7.97
N GLU A 38 -0.83 -17.19 -8.73
CA GLU A 38 -1.65 -16.10 -8.21
C GLU A 38 -3.14 -16.44 -8.36
N PHE A 39 -3.94 -16.21 -7.31
CA PHE A 39 -5.39 -16.35 -7.38
C PHE A 39 -5.99 -15.00 -7.81
N THR A 40 -7.02 -15.06 -8.65
CA THR A 40 -7.74 -13.87 -9.14
C THR A 40 -9.15 -13.82 -8.60
N THR A 41 -9.60 -14.87 -7.91
CA THR A 41 -10.98 -15.01 -7.49
C THR A 41 -11.08 -15.79 -6.19
N ILE A 42 -11.93 -15.33 -5.28
CA ILE A 42 -12.32 -16.03 -4.07
C ILE A 42 -13.78 -16.47 -4.25
N ARG A 43 -14.05 -17.77 -4.12
CA ARG A 43 -15.39 -18.34 -4.20
C ARG A 43 -15.79 -18.92 -2.86
N THR A 44 -16.88 -18.43 -2.32
CA THR A 44 -17.42 -18.88 -1.05
C THR A 44 -18.77 -19.53 -1.26
N THR A 45 -18.92 -20.79 -0.86
CA THR A 45 -20.16 -21.56 -1.00
C THR A 45 -20.65 -22.02 0.37
N LEU A 46 -21.87 -21.66 0.74
CA LEU A 46 -22.55 -22.24 1.90
C LEU A 46 -23.57 -23.28 1.40
N ALA A 47 -23.60 -24.47 2.00
CA ALA A 47 -24.47 -25.56 1.55
C ALA A 47 -25.94 -25.10 1.39
N GLY A 48 -26.48 -25.23 0.17
CA GLY A 48 -27.86 -24.82 -0.16
C GLY A 48 -28.05 -23.34 -0.48
N GLN A 49 -26.96 -22.56 -0.60
CA GLN A 49 -26.96 -21.17 -1.05
C GLN A 49 -26.13 -21.03 -2.34
N ASP A 50 -26.41 -19.98 -3.12
CA ASP A 50 -25.58 -19.64 -4.27
C ASP A 50 -24.18 -19.17 -3.82
N PRO A 51 -23.12 -19.48 -4.58
CA PRO A 51 -21.78 -19.09 -4.22
C PRO A 51 -21.59 -17.57 -4.35
N VAL A 52 -20.97 -16.96 -3.34
CA VAL A 52 -20.49 -15.57 -3.40
C VAL A 52 -19.11 -15.58 -4.04
N VAL A 53 -18.93 -14.79 -5.09
CA VAL A 53 -17.67 -14.70 -5.85
C VAL A 53 -17.12 -13.28 -5.73
N ARG A 54 -15.87 -13.16 -5.32
CA ARG A 54 -15.14 -11.88 -5.23
C ARG A 54 -13.88 -11.95 -6.08
N SER A 55 -13.67 -10.98 -6.95
CA SER A 55 -12.40 -10.81 -7.64
C SER A 55 -11.31 -10.37 -6.66
N ALA A 56 -10.08 -10.85 -6.85
CA ALA A 56 -8.91 -10.39 -6.14
C ALA A 56 -7.99 -9.68 -7.14
N ALA A 57 -7.59 -8.45 -6.84
CA ALA A 57 -6.65 -7.71 -7.67
C ALA A 57 -5.24 -8.31 -7.56
N LEU A 58 -4.45 -8.12 -8.61
CA LEU A 58 -3.04 -8.54 -8.63
C LEU A 58 -2.29 -7.92 -7.44
N GLY A 59 -1.64 -8.75 -6.63
CA GLY A 59 -0.95 -8.30 -5.42
C GLY A 59 -1.82 -7.78 -4.29
N GLU A 60 -3.16 -7.93 -4.36
CA GLU A 60 -4.06 -7.54 -3.28
C GLU A 60 -3.70 -8.27 -1.98
N ARG A 61 -3.60 -7.50 -0.90
CA ARG A 61 -3.28 -8.01 0.43
C ARG A 61 -4.56 -8.02 1.25
N PHE A 62 -4.94 -9.20 1.73
CA PHE A 62 -6.02 -9.39 2.70
C PHE A 62 -5.47 -9.17 4.11
N GLN A 63 -4.83 -8.01 4.33
CA GLN A 63 -4.34 -7.60 5.64
C GLN A 63 -5.54 -7.02 6.41
N GLU A 64 -5.69 -7.42 7.68
CA GLU A 64 -6.72 -6.95 8.62
C GLU A 64 -8.18 -7.25 8.22
N TRP A 65 -8.66 -8.43 8.58
CA TRP A 65 -10.10 -8.71 8.73
C TRP A 65 -10.99 -8.35 7.53
N THR A 66 -10.48 -8.50 6.30
CA THR A 66 -11.26 -8.20 5.09
C THR A 66 -12.43 -9.18 4.96
N GLN A 67 -13.65 -8.64 4.99
CA GLN A 67 -14.86 -9.44 4.77
C GLN A 67 -14.99 -9.80 3.28
N ILE A 68 -14.93 -11.10 2.96
CA ILE A 68 -14.97 -11.58 1.57
C ILE A 68 -16.33 -12.14 1.13
N ALA A 69 -17.21 -12.45 2.09
CA ALA A 69 -18.59 -12.89 1.83
C ALA A 69 -19.46 -12.64 3.07
N ALA A 70 -20.77 -12.56 2.85
CA ALA A 70 -21.80 -12.62 3.88
C ALA A 70 -22.99 -13.44 3.38
N PHE A 71 -23.61 -14.20 4.28
CA PHE A 71 -24.85 -14.93 4.04
C PHE A 71 -25.87 -14.51 5.09
N GLU A 72 -27.10 -14.18 4.69
CA GLU A 72 -28.18 -13.71 5.59
C GLU A 72 -28.70 -14.78 6.57
N SER A 73 -28.48 -16.05 6.26
CA SER A 73 -28.59 -17.15 7.22
C SER A 73 -28.11 -18.44 6.59
N GLY A 74 -27.66 -19.39 7.41
CA GLY A 74 -27.44 -20.74 6.92
C GLY A 74 -26.75 -21.65 7.94
N SER A 75 -27.00 -22.94 7.76
CA SER A 75 -26.34 -24.02 8.50
C SER A 75 -25.85 -25.05 7.50
N GLY A 76 -24.64 -25.55 7.68
CA GLY A 76 -24.05 -26.54 6.77
C GLY A 76 -22.57 -26.30 6.57
N VAL A 77 -22.03 -26.92 5.52
CA VAL A 77 -20.62 -26.78 5.16
C VAL A 77 -20.44 -25.48 4.40
N LEU A 78 -19.61 -24.60 4.96
CA LEU A 78 -19.06 -23.43 4.30
C LEU A 78 -17.75 -23.83 3.62
N ARG A 79 -17.65 -23.66 2.31
CA ARG A 79 -16.44 -23.89 1.52
C ARG A 79 -15.91 -22.55 1.02
N VAL A 80 -14.67 -22.23 1.31
CA VAL A 80 -13.95 -21.08 0.72
C VAL A 80 -12.88 -21.62 -0.22
N GLU A 81 -12.90 -21.17 -1.47
CA GLU A 81 -12.00 -21.58 -2.54
C GLU A 81 -11.23 -20.38 -3.08
N LEU A 82 -9.94 -20.53 -3.31
CA LEU A 82 -9.12 -19.58 -4.06
C LEU A 82 -8.93 -20.13 -5.47
N VAL A 83 -9.26 -19.32 -6.46
CA VAL A 83 -9.37 -19.73 -7.86
C VAL A 83 -8.42 -18.87 -8.70
N ASP A 84 -7.61 -19.53 -9.55
CA ASP A 84 -6.71 -18.84 -10.49
C ASP A 84 -7.45 -18.26 -11.70
N ALA A 85 -6.74 -17.49 -12.52
CA ALA A 85 -7.28 -16.87 -13.73
C ALA A 85 -7.86 -17.87 -14.75
N SER A 86 -7.48 -19.16 -14.66
CA SER A 86 -8.00 -20.22 -15.53
C SER A 86 -9.28 -20.87 -14.99
N GLY A 87 -9.75 -20.43 -13.81
CA GLY A 87 -10.91 -21.00 -13.14
C GLY A 87 -10.60 -22.25 -12.31
N ARG A 88 -9.33 -22.58 -12.10
CA ARG A 88 -8.91 -23.75 -11.31
C ARG A 88 -8.78 -23.37 -9.84
N THR A 89 -9.37 -24.19 -8.96
CA THR A 89 -9.22 -24.05 -7.50
C THR A 89 -7.77 -24.38 -7.10
N ILE A 90 -7.05 -23.37 -6.61
CA ILE A 90 -5.68 -23.49 -6.09
C ILE A 90 -5.69 -24.03 -4.66
N SER A 91 -6.62 -23.56 -3.83
CA SER A 91 -6.78 -23.98 -2.44
C SER A 91 -8.24 -23.94 -2.04
N SER A 92 -8.67 -24.84 -1.15
CA SER A 92 -10.01 -24.80 -0.57
C SER A 92 -10.01 -25.18 0.91
N ARG A 93 -10.88 -24.55 1.69
CA ARG A 93 -11.13 -24.91 3.08
C ARG A 93 -12.63 -25.06 3.33
N GLU A 94 -12.98 -26.08 4.11
CA GLU A 94 -14.36 -26.35 4.54
C GLU A 94 -14.48 -26.13 6.04
N GLU A 95 -15.55 -25.48 6.47
CA GLU A 95 -15.89 -25.28 7.88
C GLU A 95 -17.37 -25.61 8.11
N ASN A 96 -17.68 -26.28 9.21
CA ASN A 96 -19.06 -26.58 9.58
C ASN A 96 -19.65 -25.38 10.32
N VAL A 97 -20.58 -24.69 9.67
CA VAL A 97 -21.35 -23.61 10.28
C VAL A 97 -22.61 -24.21 10.89
N SER A 98 -22.74 -24.12 12.21
CA SER A 98 -23.90 -24.63 12.95
C SER A 98 -24.63 -23.51 13.67
N GLY A 99 -25.96 -23.62 13.77
CA GLY A 99 -26.82 -22.69 14.52
C GLY A 99 -27.69 -21.78 13.65
N SER A 100 -28.51 -20.95 14.31
CA SER A 100 -29.36 -19.91 13.69
C SER A 100 -28.57 -18.63 13.36
N LEU A 101 -27.34 -18.78 12.88
CA LEU A 101 -26.52 -17.64 12.46
C LEU A 101 -27.23 -16.92 11.29
N ARG A 102 -27.45 -15.61 11.46
CA ARG A 102 -28.00 -14.72 10.42
C ARG A 102 -26.93 -14.04 9.57
N SER A 103 -25.66 -14.23 9.93
CA SER A 103 -24.55 -13.62 9.22
C SER A 103 -23.32 -14.49 9.43
N VAL A 104 -22.67 -14.86 8.34
CA VAL A 104 -21.38 -15.55 8.36
C VAL A 104 -20.38 -14.62 7.68
N PRO A 105 -19.73 -13.70 8.43
CA PRO A 105 -18.61 -12.93 7.90
C PRO A 105 -17.40 -13.86 7.79
N ILE A 106 -16.70 -13.77 6.66
CA ILE A 106 -15.50 -14.57 6.41
C ILE A 106 -14.33 -13.64 6.24
N VAL A 107 -13.25 -13.96 6.94
CA VAL A 107 -11.97 -13.26 6.89
C VAL A 107 -10.88 -14.21 6.45
N ILE A 108 -10.03 -13.72 5.53
CA ILE A 108 -8.78 -14.35 5.12
C ILE A 108 -7.63 -13.62 5.81
N LEU A 109 -6.68 -14.37 6.38
CA LEU A 109 -5.41 -13.85 6.89
C LEU A 109 -4.27 -14.31 5.97
N ARG A 110 -3.36 -13.39 5.61
CA ARG A 110 -2.16 -13.72 4.82
C ARG A 110 -0.92 -13.67 5.71
N CYS A 111 -0.17 -14.77 5.81
CA CYS A 111 1.13 -14.76 6.47
C CYS A 111 2.23 -14.27 5.51
N ASP A 112 2.55 -12.98 5.55
CA ASP A 112 3.76 -12.46 4.91
C ASP A 112 4.98 -12.91 5.73
N GLY A 113 5.59 -14.04 5.37
CA GLY A 113 6.80 -14.58 6.03
C GLY A 113 6.82 -16.09 6.24
N CYS A 114 5.69 -16.78 6.09
CA CYS A 114 5.62 -18.24 6.18
C CYS A 114 6.03 -18.90 4.85
N ALA A 115 7.27 -18.71 4.39
CA ALA A 115 7.80 -19.50 3.30
C ALA A 115 8.22 -20.88 3.84
N CYS A 116 7.30 -21.84 3.88
CA CYS A 116 7.64 -23.24 4.13
C CYS A 116 7.85 -23.94 2.78
N SER A 117 8.89 -24.75 2.67
CA SER A 117 9.13 -25.62 1.50
C SER A 117 8.13 -26.77 1.39
N ASP A 118 7.51 -27.16 2.51
CA ASP A 118 6.52 -28.22 2.62
C ASP A 118 5.45 -27.86 3.68
N ALA A 119 4.20 -28.20 3.43
CA ALA A 119 3.07 -28.00 4.33
C ALA A 119 3.24 -28.71 5.69
N ALA A 120 4.05 -29.77 5.76
CA ALA A 120 4.38 -30.47 7.00
C ALA A 120 5.36 -29.71 7.92
N GLU A 121 6.06 -28.70 7.39
CA GLU A 121 7.10 -27.95 8.11
C GLU A 121 6.58 -26.64 8.73
N CYS A 122 5.36 -26.22 8.41
CA CYS A 122 4.78 -25.02 9.00
C CYS A 122 4.35 -25.25 10.46
N PRO A 123 4.73 -24.38 11.42
CA PRO A 123 4.29 -24.51 12.80
C PRO A 123 2.76 -24.50 12.91
N ALA A 124 2.20 -25.49 13.62
CA ALA A 124 0.83 -25.41 14.08
C ALA A 124 0.78 -24.39 15.23
N LEU A 125 0.27 -23.19 14.98
CA LEU A 125 -0.14 -22.28 16.06
C LEU A 125 -1.22 -23.00 16.88
N SER A 126 -0.85 -23.48 18.07
CA SER A 126 -1.71 -24.36 18.85
C SER A 126 -2.77 -23.62 19.68
N ASP A 127 -2.66 -22.31 19.90
CA ASP A 127 -3.57 -21.62 20.82
C ASP A 127 -3.80 -20.16 20.40
N CYS A 128 -5.02 -19.83 19.96
CA CYS A 128 -5.49 -18.45 19.88
C CYS A 128 -6.00 -18.03 21.27
N SER A 129 -5.18 -17.29 22.01
CA SER A 129 -5.62 -16.50 23.17
C SER A 129 -5.39 -15.01 22.90
N PRO A 130 -6.21 -14.09 23.46
CA PRO A 130 -6.26 -12.70 23.01
C PRO A 130 -5.02 -11.93 23.46
N ALA A 131 -4.26 -11.50 22.45
CA ALA A 131 -3.24 -10.45 22.39
C ALA A 131 -2.10 -10.46 23.43
N LEU A 132 -0.86 -10.60 22.93
CA LEU A 132 0.22 -9.61 23.06
C LEU A 132 1.44 -10.04 22.23
N CYS A 133 2.02 -9.06 21.52
CA CYS A 133 3.12 -9.13 20.54
C CYS A 133 2.75 -9.66 19.13
N ASP A 134 2.49 -8.72 18.21
CA ASP A 134 2.52 -9.00 16.77
C ASP A 134 3.87 -8.52 16.18
N ARG A 135 4.68 -9.50 15.75
CA ARG A 135 5.79 -9.44 14.78
C ARG A 135 6.69 -8.20 14.72
N GLY A 136 7.52 -7.97 15.75
CA GLY A 136 8.85 -7.38 15.56
C GLY A 136 8.95 -5.96 14.97
N ALA A 137 7.84 -5.21 14.86
CA ALA A 137 7.83 -3.81 14.44
C ALA A 137 7.01 -2.97 15.42
N CYS A 138 7.62 -1.91 15.95
CA CYS A 138 6.94 -0.96 16.82
C CYS A 138 6.00 -0.07 15.98
N PHE A 139 4.70 -0.10 16.29
CA PHE A 139 3.79 0.97 15.89
C PHE A 139 3.79 2.08 16.94
N TYR A 140 3.85 3.31 16.46
CA TYR A 140 3.95 4.55 17.21
C TYR A 140 2.62 4.86 17.93
N ASP A 141 2.62 4.87 19.27
CA ASP A 141 1.59 5.53 20.08
C ASP A 141 2.22 6.79 20.71
N ALA A 142 1.64 7.96 20.41
CA ALA A 142 2.11 9.25 20.88
C ALA A 142 1.89 9.51 22.38
N GLN A 143 1.30 8.57 23.15
CA GLN A 143 1.05 8.77 24.59
C GLN A 143 2.05 8.11 25.56
N HIS A 144 3.07 7.38 25.10
CA HIS A 144 4.01 6.69 26.01
C HIS A 144 5.48 6.97 25.64
N ASP A 145 6.13 7.81 26.45
CA ASP A 145 7.54 8.20 26.33
C ASP A 145 8.50 6.99 26.23
N ARG A 146 9.09 6.83 25.03
CA ARG A 146 10.37 6.19 24.65
C ARG A 146 10.58 4.67 24.83
N CYS A 147 10.91 4.01 23.71
CA CYS A 147 11.99 3.02 23.60
C CYS A 147 13.08 3.61 22.67
N PRO A 148 14.30 3.89 23.15
CA PRO A 148 15.40 4.26 22.26
C PRO A 148 15.95 2.97 21.62
N THR A 149 15.91 2.91 20.28
CA THR A 149 16.53 1.89 19.40
C THR A 149 16.05 0.45 19.64
N GLY A 150 15.09 0.00 18.82
CA GLY A 150 14.28 -1.18 19.08
C GLY A 150 14.78 -2.53 18.56
N VAL A 151 14.29 -3.59 19.21
CA VAL A 151 13.68 -4.84 18.69
C VAL A 151 12.86 -5.46 19.85
N CYS A 152 11.74 -6.14 19.55
CA CYS A 152 10.87 -6.79 20.55
C CYS A 152 10.94 -8.33 20.43
N GLU A 153 11.19 -9.03 21.54
CA GLU A 153 11.12 -10.51 21.59
C GLU A 153 9.73 -11.04 22.02
N PRO A 154 9.26 -12.19 21.50
CA PRO A 154 7.88 -12.67 21.68
C PRO A 154 7.49 -13.17 23.07
N MET A 155 8.44 -13.38 24.01
CA MET A 155 8.14 -13.93 25.35
C MET A 155 8.55 -13.04 26.53
N THR A 156 9.29 -11.96 26.30
CA THR A 156 9.97 -11.18 27.35
C THR A 156 9.64 -9.69 27.33
N GLY A 157 8.96 -9.17 26.28
CA GLY A 157 8.66 -7.75 26.12
C GLY A 157 9.86 -6.95 25.60
N CYS A 158 9.74 -5.61 25.52
CA CYS A 158 10.80 -4.72 25.02
C CYS A 158 12.13 -5.02 25.72
N SER A 159 13.04 -5.68 25.00
CA SER A 159 14.41 -5.86 25.43
C SER A 159 15.25 -4.76 24.80
N SER A 160 16.13 -4.13 25.57
CA SER A 160 17.10 -3.14 25.09
C SER A 160 18.25 -3.77 24.30
N THR A 161 18.06 -4.98 23.77
CA THR A 161 19.11 -5.77 23.11
C THR A 161 18.86 -5.74 21.61
N ILE A 162 19.79 -5.12 20.90
CA ILE A 162 19.93 -5.10 19.44
C ILE A 162 19.98 -6.58 18.95
N PRO A 163 19.50 -6.92 17.72
CA PRO A 163 19.47 -8.29 17.21
C PRO A 163 20.83 -8.95 17.33
N ASP A 164 20.87 -10.23 17.69
CA ASP A 164 22.05 -11.09 17.80
C ASP A 164 21.73 -12.29 16.90
N ALA A 165 22.29 -12.32 15.69
CA ALA A 165 21.82 -13.22 14.65
C ALA A 165 22.45 -14.63 14.69
N ASP A 166 23.56 -14.82 15.39
CA ASP A 166 24.15 -16.13 15.65
C ASP A 166 23.89 -16.65 17.08
N GLY A 167 23.43 -15.79 17.99
CA GLY A 167 22.93 -16.16 19.31
C GLY A 167 24.00 -16.27 20.39
N ASP A 168 25.16 -15.63 20.21
CA ASP A 168 26.28 -15.67 21.17
C ASP A 168 26.10 -14.73 22.39
N GLY A 169 25.06 -13.89 22.37
CA GLY A 169 24.72 -12.89 23.38
C GLY A 169 25.29 -11.49 23.11
N VAL A 170 25.92 -11.27 21.96
CA VAL A 170 26.44 -9.98 21.50
C VAL A 170 25.49 -9.38 20.46
N PRO A 171 25.09 -8.11 20.59
CA PRO A 171 24.22 -7.52 19.59
C PRO A 171 24.97 -7.19 18.30
N ALA A 172 24.34 -7.35 17.14
CA ALA A 172 24.85 -7.14 15.77
C ALA A 172 25.63 -5.85 15.52
N THR A 173 25.33 -4.76 16.24
CA THR A 173 26.08 -3.50 16.11
C THR A 173 27.41 -3.49 16.88
N GLU A 174 27.57 -4.40 17.82
CA GLU A 174 28.75 -4.63 18.64
C GLU A 174 29.43 -5.95 18.27
N ASP A 175 28.83 -6.75 17.39
CA ASP A 175 29.31 -8.04 16.91
C ASP A 175 30.25 -7.87 15.72
N CYS A 176 31.37 -8.58 15.76
CA CYS A 176 32.37 -8.57 14.71
C CYS A 176 31.97 -9.42 13.50
N ASP A 177 31.17 -10.46 13.71
CA ASP A 177 30.58 -11.29 12.67
C ASP A 177 29.31 -11.97 13.19
N ASP A 178 28.18 -11.27 13.09
CA ASP A 178 26.83 -11.66 13.55
C ASP A 178 26.26 -12.94 12.87
N GLY A 179 27.09 -13.70 12.15
CA GLY A 179 26.76 -14.99 11.55
C GLY A 179 27.64 -16.15 12.03
N ASP A 180 28.56 -15.92 12.98
CA ASP A 180 29.50 -16.90 13.53
C ASP A 180 29.59 -16.75 15.06
N ASP A 181 28.89 -17.64 15.78
CA ASP A 181 28.75 -17.65 17.25
C ASP A 181 30.08 -17.78 18.04
N ALA A 182 31.18 -17.99 17.33
CA ALA A 182 32.53 -17.96 17.88
C ALA A 182 33.16 -16.55 17.92
N VAL A 183 32.54 -15.54 17.31
CA VAL A 183 33.14 -14.23 16.99
C VAL A 183 32.28 -13.04 17.47
N GLY A 184 32.03 -12.93 18.77
CA GLY A 184 31.30 -11.78 19.34
C GLY A 184 32.04 -10.42 19.32
N ARG A 185 32.03 -9.66 20.43
CA ARG A 185 32.55 -8.27 20.48
C ARG A 185 34.01 -8.07 20.09
N THR A 186 34.79 -9.15 20.05
CA THR A 186 36.17 -9.12 19.58
C THR A 186 36.42 -10.31 18.69
N GLY A 187 37.03 -10.07 17.53
CA GLY A 187 37.34 -11.10 16.55
C GLY A 187 38.68 -10.86 15.87
N THR A 188 39.23 -11.91 15.27
CA THR A 188 40.36 -11.77 14.34
C THR A 188 40.07 -12.55 13.08
N ARG A 189 40.33 -11.95 11.92
CA ARG A 189 40.24 -12.64 10.64
C ARG A 189 41.43 -12.30 9.74
N VAL A 190 41.67 -13.19 8.79
CA VAL A 190 42.65 -12.95 7.75
C VAL A 190 42.11 -11.86 6.84
N CYS A 191 42.88 -10.80 6.69
CA CYS A 191 42.65 -9.73 5.73
C CYS A 191 43.81 -9.71 4.74
N SER A 192 43.64 -9.02 3.62
CA SER A 192 44.72 -8.80 2.67
C SER A 192 44.78 -7.34 2.26
N ASP A 193 46.00 -6.81 2.24
CA ASP A 193 46.29 -5.50 1.68
C ASP A 193 47.48 -5.58 0.71
N ALA A 194 48.01 -4.42 0.31
CA ALA A 194 49.16 -4.29 -0.57
C ALA A 194 50.40 -5.09 -0.10
N CYS A 195 50.56 -5.29 1.21
CA CYS A 195 51.70 -5.96 1.82
C CYS A 195 51.55 -7.48 1.92
N GLY A 196 50.36 -8.04 1.72
CA GLY A 196 50.08 -9.47 1.80
C GLY A 196 48.92 -9.83 2.71
N GLU A 197 48.86 -11.09 3.15
CA GLU A 197 47.90 -11.52 4.18
C GLU A 197 48.34 -11.01 5.56
N GLY A 198 47.42 -10.40 6.30
CA GLY A 198 47.62 -10.06 7.70
C GLY A 198 46.38 -10.32 8.52
N MET A 199 46.33 -9.70 9.70
CA MET A 199 45.27 -9.89 10.67
C MET A 199 44.63 -8.56 10.99
N GLU A 200 43.33 -8.44 10.75
CA GLU A 200 42.55 -7.35 11.33
C GLU A 200 41.91 -7.85 12.63
N THR A 201 41.87 -6.95 13.60
CA THR A 201 41.24 -7.20 14.89
C THR A 201 39.96 -6.38 14.93
N CYS A 202 38.85 -7.01 15.24
CA CYS A 202 37.63 -6.29 15.53
C CYS A 202 37.49 -6.06 17.02
N ALA A 203 36.98 -4.89 17.38
CA ALA A 203 36.59 -4.53 18.73
C ALA A 203 35.28 -3.72 18.66
N ASP A 204 34.29 -4.15 19.44
CA ASP A 204 32.97 -3.52 19.56
C ASP A 204 32.30 -3.28 18.18
N GLY A 205 32.23 -4.32 17.35
CA GLY A 205 31.54 -4.32 16.05
C GLY A 205 32.25 -3.58 14.92
N THR A 206 33.45 -3.05 15.18
CA THR A 206 34.25 -2.35 14.15
C THR A 206 35.54 -3.11 13.89
N TRP A 207 35.72 -3.56 12.64
CA TRP A 207 37.00 -4.09 12.17
C TRP A 207 38.03 -2.96 12.07
N GLY A 208 39.16 -3.13 12.75
CA GLY A 208 40.30 -2.23 12.64
C GLY A 208 41.04 -2.40 11.31
N ASP A 209 42.02 -1.54 11.07
CA ASP A 209 42.89 -1.65 9.89
C ASP A 209 43.59 -3.03 9.84
N CYS A 210 43.74 -3.58 8.64
CA CYS A 210 44.48 -4.81 8.41
C CYS A 210 45.94 -4.64 8.91
N GLN A 211 46.31 -5.35 9.97
CA GLN A 211 47.68 -5.36 10.45
C GLN A 211 48.47 -6.37 9.65
N VAL A 212 49.06 -5.88 8.57
CA VAL A 212 50.07 -6.62 7.83
C VAL A 212 51.44 -6.15 8.31
N GLU A 213 52.29 -7.09 8.74
CA GLU A 213 53.72 -6.81 8.85
C GLU A 213 54.24 -6.59 7.43
N CYS A 214 54.16 -5.34 6.98
CA CYS A 214 54.77 -4.89 5.75
C CYS A 214 56.29 -4.93 5.93
N THR A 215 56.90 -6.12 5.83
CA THR A 215 58.29 -6.21 5.38
C THR A 215 58.25 -6.38 3.88
N CYS A 216 58.21 -5.26 3.17
CA CYS A 216 58.34 -5.27 1.72
C CYS A 216 59.82 -5.33 1.33
N GLU A 217 60.12 -5.96 0.20
CA GLU A 217 61.49 -5.94 -0.34
C GLU A 217 61.80 -4.51 -0.82
N PRO A 218 62.88 -3.85 -0.34
CA PRO A 218 63.22 -2.49 -0.75
C PRO A 218 63.19 -2.30 -2.27
N GLY A 219 62.42 -1.32 -2.72
CA GLY A 219 62.20 -1.02 -4.13
C GLY A 219 61.04 -1.77 -4.80
N SER A 220 60.32 -2.64 -4.07
CA SER A 220 59.04 -3.17 -4.56
C SER A 220 57.98 -2.07 -4.66
N VAL A 221 57.02 -2.26 -5.56
CA VAL A 221 55.90 -1.34 -5.76
C VAL A 221 54.59 -2.11 -5.74
N VAL A 222 53.56 -1.51 -5.15
CA VAL A 222 52.19 -2.03 -5.17
C VAL A 222 51.29 -0.96 -5.77
N THR A 223 50.31 -1.38 -6.57
CA THR A 223 49.33 -0.48 -7.16
C THR A 223 47.98 -0.74 -6.52
N ASP A 224 47.48 0.26 -5.79
CA ASP A 224 46.20 0.21 -5.11
C ASP A 224 45.18 1.12 -5.79
N SER A 225 43.90 0.77 -5.68
CA SER A 225 42.81 1.68 -6.02
C SER A 225 42.70 2.80 -4.98
N CYS A 226 42.35 3.99 -5.44
CA CYS A 226 42.15 5.15 -4.57
C CYS A 226 41.15 6.13 -5.19
N GLY A 227 40.51 6.94 -4.35
CA GLY A 227 39.62 8.01 -4.79
C GLY A 227 38.52 7.54 -5.76
N ASN A 228 38.20 8.40 -6.72
CA ASN A 228 37.19 8.14 -7.74
C ASN A 228 37.77 7.29 -8.89
N CYS A 229 37.96 5.99 -8.67
CA CYS A 229 38.57 5.04 -9.62
C CYS A 229 40.02 5.39 -10.03
N GLY A 230 40.73 6.19 -9.23
CA GLY A 230 42.15 6.40 -9.43
C GLY A 230 42.95 5.18 -8.98
N THR A 231 44.25 5.21 -9.30
CA THR A 231 45.23 4.29 -8.74
C THR A 231 46.38 5.07 -8.14
N ARG A 232 47.00 4.52 -7.09
CA ARG A 232 48.26 5.03 -6.56
C ARG A 232 49.30 3.93 -6.59
N VAL A 233 50.56 4.31 -6.73
CA VAL A 233 51.68 3.39 -6.67
C VAL A 233 52.43 3.65 -5.38
N ASP A 234 52.36 2.70 -4.47
CA ASP A 234 53.01 2.75 -3.17
C ASP A 234 54.37 2.04 -3.31
N THR A 235 55.45 2.71 -2.89
CA THR A 235 56.83 2.21 -3.08
C THR A 235 57.46 1.83 -1.75
N CYS A 236 58.04 0.64 -1.69
CA CYS A 236 58.77 0.17 -0.52
C CYS A 236 60.12 0.87 -0.36
N GLY A 237 60.29 1.58 0.76
CA GLY A 237 61.54 2.20 1.16
C GLY A 237 62.60 1.19 1.58
N THR A 238 63.85 1.67 1.73
CA THR A 238 64.96 0.84 2.23
C THR A 238 64.82 0.42 3.69
N ASP A 239 63.89 1.05 4.42
CA ASP A 239 63.51 0.70 5.79
C ASP A 239 62.42 -0.39 5.85
N GLY A 240 61.99 -0.91 4.69
CA GLY A 240 60.97 -1.95 4.60
C GLY A 240 59.54 -1.41 4.72
N THR A 241 59.31 -0.10 4.66
CA THR A 241 57.97 0.50 4.76
C THR A 241 57.48 1.07 3.44
N PHE A 242 56.19 0.98 3.15
CA PHE A 242 55.62 1.61 1.95
C PHE A 242 55.44 3.12 2.14
N THR A 243 55.93 3.89 1.18
CA THR A 243 55.57 5.30 1.01
C THR A 243 54.39 5.39 0.04
N MET A 244 53.26 5.93 0.53
CA MET A 244 52.05 6.07 -0.30
C MET A 244 52.26 7.06 -1.45
N GLY A 245 51.91 6.62 -2.66
CA GLY A 245 51.89 7.47 -3.84
C GLY A 245 50.69 8.42 -3.84
N ALA A 246 50.77 9.47 -4.65
CA ALA A 246 49.59 10.29 -4.95
C ALA A 246 48.58 9.47 -5.75
N CYS A 247 47.30 9.65 -5.49
CA CYS A 247 46.26 9.08 -6.33
C CYS A 247 46.27 9.76 -7.70
N VAL A 248 46.36 8.98 -8.77
CA VAL A 248 46.36 9.46 -10.14
C VAL A 248 45.22 8.81 -10.93
N GLY A 249 44.70 9.50 -11.95
CA GLY A 249 43.63 8.96 -12.80
C GLY A 249 42.24 8.99 -12.17
N GLU A 250 42.02 9.77 -11.13
CA GLU A 250 40.69 9.96 -10.54
C GLU A 250 39.70 10.55 -11.56
N GLY A 251 38.48 10.01 -11.57
CA GLY A 251 37.35 10.53 -12.32
C GLY A 251 36.55 11.58 -11.55
N PRO A 252 35.63 12.28 -12.23
CA PRO A 252 34.76 13.30 -11.62
C PRO A 252 33.76 12.77 -10.58
N CYS A 253 33.57 11.45 -10.45
CA CYS A 253 32.56 10.86 -9.57
C CYS A 253 32.98 9.47 -9.09
N ALA A 254 32.44 9.01 -7.96
CA ALA A 254 32.65 7.64 -7.50
C ALA A 254 31.79 6.65 -8.30
N ALA A 255 32.36 5.51 -8.72
CA ALA A 255 31.65 4.51 -9.49
C ALA A 255 30.33 4.07 -8.82
N GLY A 256 29.27 3.95 -9.61
CA GLY A 256 27.93 3.59 -9.13
C GLY A 256 27.10 4.77 -8.60
N THR A 257 27.70 5.94 -8.35
CA THR A 257 26.96 7.14 -7.93
C THR A 257 25.91 7.51 -8.97
N ILE A 258 24.72 7.90 -8.55
CA ILE A 258 23.66 8.44 -9.42
C ILE A 258 23.52 9.92 -9.15
N GLU A 259 23.55 10.72 -10.22
CA GLU A 259 23.26 12.14 -10.17
C GLU A 259 21.87 12.41 -10.75
N GLN A 260 21.07 13.19 -10.03
CA GLN A 260 19.77 13.67 -10.47
C GLN A 260 19.87 15.09 -11.04
N GLY A 261 19.18 15.32 -12.16
CA GLY A 261 19.11 16.59 -12.87
C GLY A 261 17.72 17.23 -12.79
N ALA A 262 17.35 17.98 -13.83
CA ALA A 262 16.03 18.61 -13.93
C ALA A 262 14.91 17.57 -14.18
N ALA A 263 13.67 17.99 -13.94
CA ALA A 263 12.48 17.24 -14.36
C ALA A 263 12.48 17.01 -15.89
N CYS A 264 11.96 15.87 -16.32
CA CYS A 264 11.86 15.47 -17.72
C CYS A 264 10.66 14.56 -17.95
N GLY A 265 10.29 14.35 -19.21
CA GLY A 265 9.19 13.45 -19.55
C GLY A 265 7.87 13.93 -18.96
N ARG A 266 7.07 13.01 -18.42
CA ARG A 266 5.77 13.35 -17.79
C ARG A 266 5.93 13.64 -16.32
N CYS A 267 6.73 12.82 -15.64
CA CYS A 267 7.02 12.94 -14.22
C CYS A 267 8.40 12.37 -13.86
N GLY A 268 9.28 12.31 -14.85
CA GLY A 268 10.61 11.76 -14.71
C GLY A 268 11.59 12.79 -14.19
N THR A 269 12.73 12.29 -13.73
CA THR A 269 13.90 13.11 -13.44
C THR A 269 15.04 12.66 -14.33
N LEU A 270 15.80 13.62 -14.88
CA LEU A 270 17.02 13.28 -15.60
C LEU A 270 17.98 12.59 -14.62
N GLN A 271 18.45 11.40 -14.95
CA GLN A 271 19.45 10.70 -14.15
C GLN A 271 20.63 10.31 -15.02
N ARG A 272 21.81 10.31 -14.41
CA ARG A 272 23.01 9.69 -15.00
C ARG A 272 23.77 8.94 -13.94
N THR A 273 24.44 7.87 -14.35
CA THR A 273 25.19 6.99 -13.46
C THR A 273 26.67 7.16 -13.73
N CYS A 274 27.45 7.22 -12.66
CA CYS A 274 28.89 7.19 -12.74
C CYS A 274 29.33 5.75 -13.07
N GLY A 275 29.92 5.56 -14.25
CA GLY A 275 30.39 4.24 -14.68
C GLY A 275 31.59 3.74 -13.87
N VAL A 276 32.00 2.49 -14.11
CA VAL A 276 33.17 1.87 -13.46
C VAL A 276 34.50 2.53 -13.81
N ALA A 277 34.54 3.37 -14.86
CA ALA A 277 35.67 4.23 -15.20
C ALA A 277 35.57 5.61 -14.54
N CYS A 278 34.67 5.78 -13.57
CA CYS A 278 34.38 7.02 -12.85
C CYS A 278 34.06 8.24 -13.74
N GLY A 279 33.50 7.98 -14.93
CA GLY A 279 32.92 8.99 -15.81
C GLY A 279 31.40 8.94 -15.77
N TRP A 280 30.76 10.11 -15.83
CA TRP A 280 29.31 10.20 -15.92
C TRP A 280 28.79 9.69 -17.27
N SER A 281 27.70 8.92 -17.26
CA SER A 281 26.92 8.65 -18.46
C SER A 281 26.23 9.93 -18.97
N GLU A 282 25.64 9.84 -20.16
CA GLU A 282 24.65 10.83 -20.58
C GLU A 282 23.44 10.81 -19.63
N PHE A 283 22.77 11.95 -19.49
CA PHE A 283 21.48 12.00 -18.81
C PHE A 283 20.43 11.24 -19.61
N SER A 284 19.69 10.36 -18.93
CA SER A 284 18.49 9.73 -19.44
C SER A 284 17.30 10.14 -18.58
N CYS A 285 16.12 10.24 -19.19
CA CYS A 285 14.91 10.50 -18.41
C CYS A 285 14.45 9.20 -17.75
N VAL A 286 14.42 9.19 -16.42
CA VAL A 286 13.93 8.07 -15.63
C VAL A 286 12.57 8.46 -15.06
N GLU A 287 11.52 7.88 -15.64
CA GLU A 287 10.17 7.97 -15.08
C GLU A 287 10.12 7.12 -13.79
N PRO A 288 9.41 7.56 -12.74
CA PRO A 288 9.21 6.75 -11.55
C PRO A 288 8.56 5.41 -11.95
N ALA A 289 9.01 4.30 -11.36
CA ALA A 289 8.38 2.99 -11.57
C ALA A 289 6.88 3.00 -11.20
N GLY A 290 6.50 3.92 -10.31
CA GLY A 290 5.13 4.24 -9.92
C GLY A 290 4.29 4.99 -10.97
N GLY A 291 4.91 5.57 -12.01
CA GLY A 291 4.27 6.59 -12.82
C GLY A 291 4.06 7.90 -12.03
N CYS A 292 3.37 8.86 -12.66
CA CYS A 292 3.13 10.17 -12.06
C CYS A 292 2.10 10.03 -10.95
N TRP A 293 2.23 10.79 -9.87
CA TRP A 293 1.46 10.58 -8.65
C TRP A 293 0.07 11.22 -8.68
N MET A 294 -0.06 12.35 -9.38
CA MET A 294 -1.32 13.08 -9.48
C MET A 294 -1.58 13.49 -10.94
N TRP A 295 -2.84 13.47 -11.34
CA TRP A 295 -3.27 13.72 -12.70
C TRP A 295 -4.46 14.66 -12.71
N THR A 296 -4.54 15.52 -13.71
CA THR A 296 -5.72 16.33 -14.00
C THR A 296 -6.16 16.10 -15.43
N TRP A 297 -7.46 16.04 -15.64
CA TRP A 297 -8.06 16.05 -16.96
C TRP A 297 -9.00 17.24 -17.10
N ASP A 298 -8.91 17.91 -18.24
CA ASP A 298 -9.94 18.82 -18.72
C ASP A 298 -10.19 18.62 -20.23
N ALA A 299 -11.38 18.99 -20.69
CA ALA A 299 -11.81 18.77 -22.08
C ALA A 299 -10.99 19.56 -23.13
N THR A 300 -10.27 20.61 -22.72
CA THR A 300 -9.51 21.49 -23.61
C THR A 300 -8.07 21.01 -23.78
N THR A 301 -7.41 20.62 -22.70
CA THR A 301 -5.99 20.26 -22.69
C THR A 301 -5.74 18.75 -22.58
N GLY A 302 -6.76 17.97 -22.21
CA GLY A 302 -6.62 16.54 -21.93
C GLY A 302 -5.91 16.29 -20.60
N TRP A 303 -5.06 15.27 -20.57
CA TRP A 303 -4.36 14.87 -19.35
C TRP A 303 -3.10 15.70 -19.10
N SER A 304 -2.98 16.24 -17.88
CA SER A 304 -1.74 16.73 -17.28
C SER A 304 -1.35 15.85 -16.09
N ALA A 305 -0.05 15.71 -15.86
CA ALA A 305 0.51 14.85 -14.82
C ALA A 305 1.44 15.65 -13.91
N PHE A 306 1.53 15.24 -12.65
CA PHE A 306 2.35 15.89 -11.63
C PHE A 306 3.17 14.87 -10.86
N ASP A 307 4.37 15.30 -10.51
CA ASP A 307 5.32 14.53 -9.72
C ASP A 307 4.81 14.28 -8.30
N ARG A 308 5.29 13.18 -7.72
CA ARG A 308 5.19 12.99 -6.27
C ARG A 308 5.99 14.11 -5.58
N PRO A 309 5.48 14.72 -4.50
CA PRO A 309 6.29 15.62 -3.70
C PRO A 309 7.59 14.93 -3.25
N PRO A 310 8.73 15.65 -3.22
CA PRO A 310 9.98 15.10 -2.71
C PRO A 310 9.82 14.48 -1.32
N ALA A 311 10.56 13.41 -1.04
CA ALA A 311 10.55 12.79 0.28
C ALA A 311 10.91 13.82 1.37
N GLY A 312 10.12 13.85 2.44
CA GLY A 312 10.29 14.81 3.54
C GLY A 312 9.68 16.21 3.27
N THR A 313 8.96 16.40 2.17
CA THR A 313 8.11 17.59 2.01
C THR A 313 7.12 17.66 3.17
N ALA A 314 7.17 18.75 3.93
CA ALA A 314 6.26 18.96 5.06
C ALA A 314 4.80 18.86 4.60
N ASP A 315 3.98 18.22 5.43
CA ASP A 315 2.55 18.02 5.20
C ASP A 315 2.13 17.19 3.98
N ALA A 316 3.08 16.69 3.18
CA ALA A 316 2.77 15.76 2.09
C ALA A 316 2.52 14.33 2.60
N PRO A 317 1.61 13.56 1.97
CA PRO A 317 1.40 12.16 2.32
C PRO A 317 2.61 11.32 1.95
N THR A 318 3.12 10.57 2.93
CA THR A 318 4.12 9.51 2.71
C THR A 318 3.48 8.15 2.50
N GLU A 319 2.22 8.00 2.90
CA GLU A 319 1.42 6.78 2.77
C GLU A 319 0.55 6.80 1.51
N ALA A 320 -0.08 5.66 1.21
CA ALA A 320 -1.06 5.59 0.13
C ALA A 320 -2.28 6.45 0.46
N VAL A 321 -2.65 7.33 -0.47
CA VAL A 321 -3.91 8.06 -0.42
C VAL A 321 -5.02 7.10 -0.84
N THR A 322 -6.06 6.98 -0.02
CA THR A 322 -7.19 6.06 -0.22
C THR A 322 -8.47 6.77 -0.62
N ALA A 323 -8.56 8.09 -0.36
CA ALA A 323 -9.67 8.92 -0.78
C ALA A 323 -9.20 10.37 -0.91
N ALA A 324 -9.90 11.14 -1.73
CA ALA A 324 -9.66 12.57 -1.87
C ALA A 324 -10.98 13.30 -2.09
N PHE A 325 -11.01 14.57 -1.73
CA PHE A 325 -12.08 15.50 -2.03
C PHE A 325 -11.50 16.91 -2.06
N ASP A 326 -12.24 17.87 -2.59
CA ASP A 326 -11.86 19.27 -2.63
C ASP A 326 -12.87 20.18 -1.93
N VAL A 327 -12.39 21.40 -1.73
CA VAL A 327 -13.12 22.52 -1.16
C VAL A 327 -12.93 23.66 -2.15
N GLU A 328 -13.83 23.79 -3.11
CA GLU A 328 -13.69 24.75 -4.20
C GLU A 328 -13.61 26.18 -3.68
N ALA A 329 -14.42 26.51 -2.67
CA ALA A 329 -14.46 27.82 -2.02
C ALA A 329 -13.11 28.21 -1.38
N ALA A 330 -12.27 27.23 -1.03
CA ALA A 330 -10.93 27.45 -0.49
C ALA A 330 -9.82 27.26 -1.55
N GLY A 331 -10.12 26.61 -2.68
CA GLY A 331 -9.11 26.18 -3.64
C GLY A 331 -8.15 25.14 -3.05
N GLU A 332 -8.67 24.26 -2.19
CA GLU A 332 -7.90 23.24 -1.46
C GLU A 332 -8.44 21.85 -1.76
N ALA A 333 -7.57 20.85 -1.83
CA ALA A 333 -7.92 19.44 -1.83
C ALA A 333 -7.41 18.76 -0.55
N TYR A 334 -8.19 17.81 -0.07
CA TYR A 334 -7.89 16.96 1.07
C TYR A 334 -7.59 15.56 0.54
N LEU A 335 -6.41 15.07 0.86
CA LEU A 335 -5.97 13.71 0.54
C LEU A 335 -5.92 12.92 1.84
N LEU A 336 -6.66 11.82 1.88
CA LEU A 336 -6.85 10.98 3.06
C LEU A 336 -6.03 9.71 2.92
N THR A 337 -5.28 9.35 3.95
CA THR A 337 -4.66 8.02 4.10
C THR A 337 -5.50 7.19 5.06
N ALA A 338 -5.03 6.00 5.43
CA ALA A 338 -5.68 5.19 6.46
C ALA A 338 -5.76 5.90 7.82
N THR A 339 -4.80 6.79 8.13
CA THR A 339 -4.67 7.39 9.48
C THR A 339 -4.45 8.89 9.50
N THR A 340 -4.12 9.53 8.38
CA THR A 340 -3.85 10.97 8.29
C THR A 340 -4.68 11.66 7.20
N TYR A 341 -4.79 12.98 7.29
CA TYR A 341 -5.22 13.85 6.20
C TYR A 341 -4.10 14.82 5.83
N HIS A 342 -4.13 15.26 4.57
CA HIS A 342 -3.17 16.19 4.00
C HIS A 342 -3.89 17.21 3.12
N VAL A 343 -3.58 18.49 3.29
CA VAL A 343 -4.24 19.59 2.59
C VAL A 343 -3.29 20.14 1.52
N LEU A 344 -3.74 20.10 0.28
CA LEU A 344 -3.06 20.60 -0.90
C LEU A 344 -3.77 21.86 -1.41
N ARG A 345 -3.07 22.98 -1.47
CA ARG A 345 -3.58 24.17 -2.17
C ARG A 345 -3.46 23.96 -3.67
N LEU A 346 -4.58 24.02 -4.40
CA LEU A 346 -4.61 23.64 -5.82
C LEU A 346 -3.92 24.65 -6.75
N SER A 347 -3.91 25.94 -6.39
CA SER A 347 -3.36 27.01 -7.23
C SER A 347 -1.86 26.89 -7.48
N ASP A 348 -1.10 26.42 -6.49
CA ASP A 348 0.36 26.32 -6.51
C ASP A 348 0.86 24.90 -6.17
N ARG A 349 -0.05 23.98 -5.85
CA ARG A 349 0.23 22.61 -5.38
C ARG A 349 1.12 22.59 -4.13
N ALA A 350 1.02 23.62 -3.29
CA ALA A 350 1.69 23.64 -2.01
C ALA A 350 0.92 22.83 -0.96
N TRP A 351 1.64 22.00 -0.20
CA TRP A 351 1.12 21.36 1.00
C TRP A 351 1.05 22.39 2.13
N VAL A 352 -0.11 22.47 2.78
CA VAL A 352 -0.39 23.58 3.72
C VAL A 352 -0.76 23.11 5.12
N GLU A 353 -1.18 21.87 5.29
CA GLU A 353 -1.50 21.28 6.59
C GLU A 353 -1.58 19.76 6.48
N SER A 354 -1.20 19.06 7.54
CA SER A 354 -1.51 17.65 7.74
C SER A 354 -1.88 17.37 9.19
N GLY A 355 -2.57 16.27 9.44
CA GLY A 355 -3.01 15.88 10.77
C GLY A 355 -3.58 14.47 10.83
N ALA A 356 -4.02 14.05 12.01
CA ALA A 356 -4.65 12.75 12.20
C ALA A 356 -6.03 12.73 11.54
N LEU A 357 -6.38 11.66 10.84
CA LEU A 357 -7.70 11.50 10.23
C LEU A 357 -8.80 11.56 11.29
N SER A 358 -8.55 11.06 12.50
CA SER A 358 -9.48 11.13 13.63
C SER A 358 -9.81 12.57 14.07
N SER A 359 -8.91 13.54 13.88
CA SER A 359 -9.19 14.93 14.25
C SER A 359 -10.06 15.63 13.22
N LEU A 360 -9.96 15.23 11.94
CA LEU A 360 -10.79 15.76 10.86
C LEU A 360 -12.15 15.05 10.82
N LEU A 361 -12.13 13.72 10.86
CA LEU A 361 -13.27 12.83 10.60
C LEU A 361 -13.27 11.68 11.64
N PRO A 362 -13.72 11.94 12.89
CA PRO A 362 -13.57 10.99 14.00
C PRO A 362 -14.31 9.66 13.83
N GLY A 363 -15.31 9.58 12.95
CA GLY A 363 -16.17 8.40 12.78
C GLY A 363 -15.68 7.35 11.77
N ILE A 364 -14.55 7.58 11.09
CA ILE A 364 -14.16 6.79 9.90
C ILE A 364 -12.76 6.15 9.98
N VAL A 365 -12.04 6.31 11.08
CA VAL A 365 -10.66 5.79 11.19
C VAL A 365 -10.63 4.26 11.10
N GLY A 366 -9.70 3.74 10.29
CA GLY A 366 -9.51 2.30 10.07
C GLY A 366 -10.59 1.64 9.21
N ALA A 367 -11.56 2.39 8.71
CA ALA A 367 -12.52 1.87 7.74
C ALA A 367 -11.99 2.05 6.31
N PRO A 368 -12.34 1.16 5.37
CA PRO A 368 -12.29 1.49 3.95
C PRO A 368 -13.14 2.75 3.73
N ILE A 369 -12.59 3.74 3.05
CA ILE A 369 -13.27 5.01 2.81
C ILE A 369 -13.35 5.30 1.32
N SER A 370 -14.52 5.79 0.91
CA SER A 370 -14.71 6.49 -0.36
C SER A 370 -15.25 7.86 -0.03
N ALA A 371 -14.64 8.91 -0.57
CA ALA A 371 -15.01 10.30 -0.30
C ALA A 371 -15.32 11.04 -1.60
N LEU A 372 -16.17 12.06 -1.49
CA LEU A 372 -16.44 13.00 -2.58
C LEU A 372 -16.86 14.36 -2.03
N THR A 373 -16.60 15.38 -2.83
CA THR A 373 -17.10 16.74 -2.63
C THR A 373 -18.57 16.84 -3.02
N ILE A 374 -19.36 17.52 -2.18
CA ILE A 374 -20.69 18.01 -2.54
C ILE A 374 -20.57 19.52 -2.73
N PRO A 375 -20.62 20.03 -3.97
CA PRO A 375 -20.53 21.47 -4.26
C PRO A 375 -21.58 22.29 -3.49
N ALA A 376 -21.26 23.55 -3.19
CA ALA A 376 -22.15 24.43 -2.43
C ALA A 376 -23.49 24.73 -3.11
N ASP A 377 -23.53 24.64 -4.44
CA ASP A 377 -24.72 24.84 -5.26
C ASP A 377 -25.51 23.54 -5.51
N HIS A 378 -25.01 22.40 -5.03
CA HIS A 378 -25.72 21.14 -5.11
C HIS A 378 -26.98 21.17 -4.20
N PRO A 379 -28.18 20.79 -4.69
CA PRO A 379 -29.45 20.96 -3.98
C PRO A 379 -29.63 20.10 -2.72
N MET A 380 -28.69 19.22 -2.42
CA MET A 380 -28.64 18.41 -1.20
C MET A 380 -27.22 18.42 -0.61
N PRO A 381 -27.01 18.35 0.72
CA PRO A 381 -27.90 18.65 1.83
C PRO A 381 -27.40 19.86 2.66
N THR A 382 -26.50 20.69 2.13
CA THR A 382 -25.89 21.78 2.90
C THR A 382 -26.81 23.03 2.89
N PRO A 383 -27.62 23.26 3.93
CA PRO A 383 -28.74 24.23 3.88
C PRO A 383 -28.30 25.70 3.80
N ASP A 384 -26.99 25.95 3.85
CA ASP A 384 -26.37 27.26 4.06
C ASP A 384 -25.44 27.67 2.89
N GLY A 385 -25.47 26.97 1.74
CA GLY A 385 -24.52 27.22 0.64
C GLY A 385 -23.07 26.89 1.02
N ARG A 386 -22.90 25.87 1.87
CA ARG A 386 -21.60 25.32 2.25
C ARG A 386 -21.29 24.14 1.35
N GLU A 387 -20.01 23.90 1.08
CA GLU A 387 -19.61 22.64 0.48
C GLU A 387 -19.79 21.51 1.50
N GLY A 388 -20.34 20.40 1.03
CA GLY A 388 -20.48 19.18 1.79
C GLY A 388 -19.38 18.18 1.44
N LEU A 389 -19.24 17.18 2.29
CA LEU A 389 -18.41 16.01 2.07
C LEU A 389 -19.25 14.78 2.39
N GLN A 390 -19.30 13.86 1.44
CA GLN A 390 -19.85 12.53 1.68
C GLN A 390 -18.71 11.54 1.84
N VAL A 391 -18.69 10.80 2.95
CA VAL A 391 -17.75 9.71 3.17
C VAL A 391 -18.51 8.41 3.39
N SER A 392 -18.37 7.47 2.47
CA SER A 392 -18.92 6.13 2.59
C SER A 392 -17.88 5.19 3.18
N THR A 393 -18.30 4.36 4.13
CA THR A 393 -17.47 3.29 4.75
C THR A 393 -18.00 1.90 4.46
N SER A 394 -19.27 1.81 4.05
CA SER A 394 -19.90 0.63 3.49
C SER A 394 -21.12 1.06 2.66
N VAL A 395 -21.76 0.10 1.98
CA VAL A 395 -23.07 0.31 1.33
C VAL A 395 -24.18 0.77 2.28
N SER A 396 -24.01 0.58 3.60
CA SER A 396 -25.01 0.90 4.62
C SER A 396 -24.59 2.03 5.56
N ARG A 397 -23.37 2.57 5.41
CA ARG A 397 -22.80 3.59 6.30
C ARG A 397 -22.11 4.68 5.52
N THR A 398 -22.83 5.78 5.37
CA THR A 398 -22.34 7.01 4.77
C THR A 398 -22.51 8.16 5.76
N TYR A 399 -21.42 8.89 5.94
CA TYR A 399 -21.34 10.08 6.77
C TYR A 399 -21.43 11.31 5.87
N LEU A 400 -22.16 12.30 6.35
CA LEU A 400 -22.25 13.60 5.71
C LEU A 400 -21.61 14.63 6.65
N TYR A 401 -20.72 15.42 6.08
CA TYR A 401 -20.05 16.52 6.75
C TYR A 401 -20.32 17.81 5.98
N ALA A 402 -20.30 18.94 6.67
CA ALA A 402 -20.43 20.25 6.04
C ALA A 402 -19.18 21.07 6.38
N ASN A 403 -18.55 21.66 5.37
CA ASN A 403 -17.42 22.54 5.60
C ASN A 403 -17.89 23.85 6.24
N THR A 404 -17.27 24.23 7.35
CA THR A 404 -17.40 25.60 7.84
C THR A 404 -16.35 26.47 7.15
N VAL A 405 -16.81 27.24 6.16
CA VAL A 405 -15.96 28.10 5.31
C VAL A 405 -14.92 28.87 6.12
N GLY A 406 -13.64 28.70 5.75
CA GLY A 406 -12.50 29.40 6.36
C GLY A 406 -12.02 28.83 7.69
N THR A 407 -12.62 27.75 8.22
CA THR A 407 -12.22 27.15 9.51
C THR A 407 -11.59 25.77 9.39
N ARG A 408 -11.70 25.11 8.22
CA ARG A 408 -11.32 23.69 8.00
C ARG A 408 -12.02 22.71 8.98
N ASP A 409 -13.08 23.16 9.65
CA ASP A 409 -13.88 22.33 10.52
C ASP A 409 -14.95 21.58 9.72
N TRP A 410 -15.02 20.27 9.94
CA TRP A 410 -15.96 19.34 9.30
C TRP A 410 -16.91 18.72 10.33
N PRO A 411 -17.85 19.48 10.90
CA PRO A 411 -18.88 18.91 11.74
C PRO A 411 -19.72 17.90 10.94
N SER A 412 -19.92 16.72 11.53
CA SER A 412 -20.90 15.77 10.99
C SER A 412 -22.30 16.36 11.10
N THR A 413 -23.10 16.21 10.05
CA THR A 413 -24.47 16.76 9.99
C THR A 413 -25.50 15.83 10.64
N GLY A 414 -25.12 14.64 11.08
CA GLY A 414 -26.03 13.69 11.73
C GLY A 414 -25.47 12.28 11.90
N ALA A 415 -26.35 11.33 12.24
CA ALA A 415 -26.01 9.92 12.26
C ALA A 415 -25.71 9.42 10.82
N PRO A 416 -24.82 8.43 10.64
CA PRO A 416 -24.58 7.85 9.33
C PRO A 416 -25.87 7.28 8.74
N VAL A 417 -26.08 7.52 7.46
CA VAL A 417 -27.22 7.03 6.70
C VAL A 417 -26.75 6.02 5.66
N PRO A 418 -27.58 5.03 5.26
CA PRO A 418 -27.26 4.24 4.08
C PRO A 418 -27.22 5.17 2.87
N CYS A 419 -26.07 5.31 2.18
CA CYS A 419 -26.13 5.99 0.89
C CYS A 419 -26.89 5.13 -0.09
N CYS A 420 -27.76 5.80 -0.84
CA CYS A 420 -28.25 5.29 -2.09
C CYS A 420 -29.18 4.05 -1.94
N GLY A 421 -29.45 3.61 -0.72
CA GLY A 421 -30.41 2.55 -0.41
C GLY A 421 -30.17 1.25 -1.19
N ASP A 422 -31.24 0.73 -1.80
CA ASP A 422 -31.23 -0.52 -2.56
C ASP A 422 -30.41 -0.45 -3.87
N ALA A 423 -29.89 0.73 -4.26
CA ALA A 423 -29.07 0.88 -5.46
C ALA A 423 -27.89 -0.08 -5.50
N TRP A 424 -27.25 -0.29 -4.35
CA TRP A 424 -26.09 -1.16 -4.20
C TRP A 424 -26.40 -2.66 -4.37
N SER A 425 -27.68 -3.03 -4.45
CA SER A 425 -28.11 -4.39 -4.75
C SER A 425 -28.31 -4.65 -6.25
N SER A 426 -28.17 -3.63 -7.10
CA SER A 426 -28.32 -3.79 -8.55
C SER A 426 -27.12 -4.53 -9.15
N ALA A 427 -27.34 -5.17 -10.30
CA ALA A 427 -26.28 -5.87 -11.03
C ALA A 427 -25.22 -4.92 -11.61
N ASP A 428 -25.55 -3.63 -11.72
CA ASP A 428 -24.67 -2.59 -12.24
C ASP A 428 -23.92 -1.83 -11.13
N ALA A 429 -24.21 -2.13 -9.85
CA ALA A 429 -23.49 -1.56 -8.73
C ALA A 429 -22.08 -2.16 -8.61
N PRO A 430 -21.05 -1.36 -8.28
CA PRO A 430 -19.72 -1.89 -8.02
C PRO A 430 -19.69 -2.65 -6.70
N VAL A 431 -18.70 -3.52 -6.54
CA VAL A 431 -18.37 -4.06 -5.21
C VAL A 431 -17.75 -2.92 -4.40
N PHE A 432 -18.46 -2.45 -3.36
CA PHE A 432 -18.04 -1.28 -2.58
C PHE A 432 -16.59 -1.33 -2.10
N LEU A 433 -16.13 -2.49 -1.61
CA LEU A 433 -14.75 -2.67 -1.12
C LEU A 433 -13.69 -2.67 -2.24
N SER A 434 -14.11 -2.76 -3.50
CA SER A 434 -13.26 -2.68 -4.68
C SER A 434 -13.25 -1.28 -5.30
N VAL A 435 -14.10 -0.37 -4.83
CA VAL A 435 -14.10 1.03 -5.27
C VAL A 435 -12.80 1.67 -4.83
N ARG A 436 -12.08 2.22 -5.79
CA ARG A 436 -10.80 2.91 -5.56
C ARG A 436 -10.91 4.42 -5.64
N ALA A 437 -11.91 4.93 -6.36
CA ALA A 437 -12.11 6.36 -6.48
C ALA A 437 -13.58 6.66 -6.70
N GLN A 438 -14.01 7.81 -6.20
CA GLN A 438 -15.35 8.32 -6.36
C GLN A 438 -15.31 9.82 -6.59
N TRP A 439 -16.22 10.32 -7.42
CA TRP A 439 -16.47 11.75 -7.56
C TRP A 439 -17.93 12.02 -7.90
N LEU A 440 -18.35 13.25 -7.69
CA LEU A 440 -19.66 13.78 -8.08
C LEU A 440 -19.42 14.81 -9.18
N ASP A 441 -20.20 14.71 -10.25
CA ASP A 441 -20.36 15.78 -11.25
C ASP A 441 -21.82 16.25 -11.13
N ALA A 442 -22.00 17.42 -10.54
CA ALA A 442 -23.28 17.93 -10.04
C ALA A 442 -24.21 18.42 -11.16
N ASP A 443 -23.66 18.72 -12.33
CA ASP A 443 -24.38 19.29 -13.47
C ASP A 443 -23.96 18.65 -14.80
N ASP A 444 -23.36 17.47 -14.76
CA ASP A 444 -22.96 16.65 -15.91
C ASP A 444 -22.32 17.50 -17.02
N GLN A 445 -21.34 18.33 -16.64
CA GLN A 445 -20.86 19.44 -17.51
C GLN A 445 -20.29 18.95 -18.84
N HIS A 446 -19.81 17.71 -18.85
CA HIS A 446 -19.21 17.07 -20.01
C HIS A 446 -20.14 16.07 -20.69
N GLY A 447 -21.34 15.81 -20.16
CA GLY A 447 -22.27 14.81 -20.70
C GLY A 447 -21.75 13.38 -20.60
N TRP A 448 -21.01 13.05 -19.54
CA TRP A 448 -20.51 11.68 -19.33
C TRP A 448 -21.62 10.73 -18.89
N PHE A 449 -22.70 11.27 -18.31
CA PHE A 449 -23.90 10.51 -18.00
C PHE A 449 -24.85 10.43 -19.20
N GLU A 450 -24.52 9.57 -20.16
CA GLU A 450 -25.28 9.42 -21.41
C GLU A 450 -26.66 8.75 -21.26
N THR A 451 -26.97 8.19 -20.08
CA THR A 451 -28.22 7.45 -19.87
C THR A 451 -29.37 8.41 -19.59
N ASP A 452 -30.45 8.32 -20.37
CA ASP A 452 -31.66 9.12 -20.13
C ASP A 452 -32.27 8.77 -18.76
N PRO A 453 -32.29 9.70 -17.79
CA PRO A 453 -32.87 9.46 -16.46
C PRO A 453 -34.35 9.10 -16.53
N GLY A 454 -35.08 9.59 -17.55
CA GLY A 454 -36.46 9.21 -17.77
C GLY A 454 -36.63 7.72 -18.00
N THR A 455 -35.65 7.09 -18.67
CA THR A 455 -35.61 5.65 -18.88
C THR A 455 -35.08 4.90 -17.67
N LEU A 456 -34.08 5.45 -16.98
CA LEU A 456 -33.43 4.80 -15.85
C LEU A 456 -34.31 4.81 -14.59
N CYS A 457 -34.94 5.93 -14.29
CA CYS A 457 -35.65 6.17 -13.03
C CYS A 457 -37.12 5.75 -13.03
N SER A 458 -37.65 5.17 -14.13
CA SER A 458 -39.06 4.74 -14.28
C SER A 458 -40.15 5.81 -14.03
N ALA A 459 -39.80 7.01 -13.55
CA ALA A 459 -40.70 8.01 -13.01
C ALA A 459 -40.31 9.43 -13.43
N GLY A 460 -40.41 9.74 -14.73
CA GLY A 460 -40.63 11.11 -15.25
C GLY A 460 -39.76 12.26 -14.71
N ALA A 461 -38.58 12.00 -14.16
CA ALA A 461 -37.74 12.99 -13.49
C ALA A 461 -36.94 13.78 -14.53
N GLY A 462 -37.54 14.87 -15.01
CA GLY A 462 -36.96 15.80 -15.97
C GLY A 462 -36.18 16.93 -15.30
N VAL A 463 -35.10 16.60 -14.59
CA VAL A 463 -34.05 17.60 -14.31
C VAL A 463 -32.86 17.26 -15.18
N SER A 464 -32.61 18.13 -16.16
CA SER A 464 -31.40 18.14 -16.97
C SER A 464 -30.71 19.48 -16.68
N PRO A 465 -29.40 19.49 -16.41
CA PRO A 465 -28.52 18.32 -16.31
C PRO A 465 -28.75 17.49 -15.05
N VAL A 466 -28.23 16.26 -15.05
CA VAL A 466 -28.51 15.24 -14.04
C VAL A 466 -27.23 15.02 -13.25
N PRO A 467 -27.18 15.35 -11.96
CA PRO A 467 -26.00 15.03 -11.17
C PRO A 467 -25.76 13.52 -11.20
N TYR A 468 -24.50 13.10 -11.29
CA TYR A 468 -24.15 11.70 -11.18
C TYR A 468 -22.92 11.48 -10.30
N LEU A 469 -22.93 10.35 -9.63
CA LEU A 469 -21.80 9.84 -8.87
C LEU A 469 -21.08 8.82 -9.74
N ALA A 470 -19.79 8.97 -9.91
CA ALA A 470 -18.97 7.97 -10.57
C ALA A 470 -18.15 7.20 -9.54
N TYR A 471 -18.08 5.88 -9.73
CA TYR A 471 -17.27 4.98 -8.94
C TYR A 471 -16.34 4.22 -9.87
N LEU A 472 -15.05 4.22 -9.57
CA LEU A 472 -14.04 3.47 -10.29
C LEU A 472 -13.73 2.17 -9.54
N GLU A 473 -14.07 1.03 -10.15
CA GLU A 473 -13.75 -0.32 -9.67
C GLU A 473 -12.78 -0.98 -10.66
N GLY A 474 -11.50 -1.04 -10.31
CA GLY A 474 -10.47 -1.57 -11.20
C GLY A 474 -10.41 -0.82 -12.53
N ALA A 475 -10.80 -1.47 -13.63
CA ALA A 475 -10.82 -0.88 -14.96
C ALA A 475 -12.24 -0.52 -15.44
N ASP A 476 -13.21 -0.48 -14.54
CA ASP A 476 -14.62 -0.23 -14.84
C ASP A 476 -15.13 1.02 -14.10
N VAL A 477 -16.03 1.75 -14.77
CA VAL A 477 -16.70 2.93 -14.21
C VAL A 477 -18.18 2.63 -14.07
N HIS A 478 -18.69 2.83 -12.85
CA HIS A 478 -20.09 2.67 -12.49
C HIS A 478 -20.67 4.05 -12.22
N LEU A 479 -21.71 4.43 -12.97
CA LEU A 479 -22.37 5.72 -12.79
C LEU A 479 -23.70 5.53 -12.08
N LEU A 480 -23.87 6.24 -10.98
CA LEU A 480 -25.09 6.30 -10.20
C LEU A 480 -25.77 7.64 -10.46
N GLU A 481 -27.01 7.62 -10.94
CA GLU A 481 -27.85 8.81 -11.03
C GLU A 481 -28.03 9.39 -9.62
N ALA A 482 -27.73 10.66 -9.39
CA ALA A 482 -27.65 11.24 -8.04
C ALA A 482 -28.69 12.34 -7.76
N GLY A 483 -29.64 12.57 -8.68
CA GLY A 483 -30.61 13.65 -8.61
C GLY A 483 -32.04 13.22 -8.33
N ALA A 484 -32.44 12.01 -8.75
CA ALA A 484 -33.84 11.60 -8.79
C ALA A 484 -34.12 10.26 -8.12
N CYS A 485 -33.44 9.19 -8.55
CA CYS A 485 -33.78 7.82 -8.19
C CYS A 485 -32.64 7.01 -7.60
N PHE A 486 -31.39 7.48 -7.66
CA PHE A 486 -30.26 6.72 -7.11
C PHE A 486 -30.15 5.32 -7.72
N VAL A 487 -30.18 5.22 -9.05
CA VAL A 487 -30.04 3.94 -9.76
C VAL A 487 -28.75 3.94 -10.57
N PHE A 488 -28.00 2.83 -10.52
CA PHE A 488 -26.83 2.65 -11.36
C PHE A 488 -27.24 2.49 -12.83
N ALA A 489 -26.63 3.28 -13.69
CA ALA A 489 -26.63 3.04 -15.13
C ALA A 489 -25.77 1.81 -15.46
N PRO A 490 -25.96 1.19 -16.64
CA PRO A 490 -25.15 0.05 -17.06
C PRO A 490 -23.65 0.29 -16.89
N GLN A 491 -22.96 -0.68 -16.26
CA GLN A 491 -21.51 -0.64 -16.08
C GLN A 491 -20.81 -0.44 -17.44
N ARG A 492 -19.72 0.34 -17.45
CA ARG A 492 -18.88 0.51 -18.64
C ARG A 492 -17.39 0.38 -18.32
N PRO A 493 -16.60 -0.26 -19.19
CA PRO A 493 -15.15 -0.16 -19.18
C PRO A 493 -14.67 1.29 -19.13
N ALA A 494 -13.66 1.56 -18.30
CA ALA A 494 -13.10 2.89 -18.11
C ALA A 494 -12.61 3.49 -19.41
N ASN A 495 -12.03 2.72 -20.33
CA ASN A 495 -11.59 3.23 -21.64
C ASN A 495 -12.72 3.77 -22.55
N MET A 496 -13.99 3.53 -22.20
CA MET A 496 -15.17 4.11 -22.84
C MET A 496 -15.78 5.28 -22.04
N PHE A 497 -15.21 5.61 -20.89
CA PHE A 497 -15.60 6.76 -20.08
C PHE A 497 -14.75 7.97 -20.46
N GLY A 498 -15.38 9.14 -20.64
CA GLY A 498 -14.81 10.32 -21.31
C GLY A 498 -13.33 10.60 -21.03
N PRO A 499 -12.93 10.90 -19.78
CA PRO A 499 -11.54 11.18 -19.42
C PRO A 499 -10.57 10.04 -19.78
N PHE A 500 -10.94 8.81 -19.46
CA PHE A 500 -10.12 7.61 -19.66
C PHE A 500 -10.09 7.11 -21.11
N SER A 501 -11.01 7.59 -21.96
CA SER A 501 -10.93 7.39 -23.42
C SER A 501 -9.87 8.30 -24.07
N THR A 502 -9.46 9.37 -23.38
CA THR A 502 -8.43 10.29 -23.85
C THR A 502 -7.04 9.69 -23.65
N SER A 503 -6.21 9.72 -24.69
CA SER A 503 -4.85 9.18 -24.61
C SER A 503 -3.98 9.97 -23.64
N GLY A 504 -3.02 9.29 -23.04
CA GLY A 504 -2.03 9.93 -22.16
C GLY A 504 -2.47 10.12 -20.70
N GLY A 505 -3.63 9.62 -20.30
CA GLY A 505 -4.00 9.55 -18.89
C GLY A 505 -3.30 8.44 -18.10
N PRO A 506 -3.56 8.37 -16.78
CA PRO A 506 -3.13 7.24 -15.98
C PRO A 506 -3.84 5.96 -16.41
N ASP A 507 -3.24 4.81 -16.07
CA ASP A 507 -3.97 3.54 -16.07
C ASP A 507 -5.09 3.60 -15.02
N PRO A 508 -6.37 3.43 -15.41
CA PRO A 508 -7.49 3.46 -14.46
C PRO A 508 -7.32 2.46 -13.31
N GLY A 509 -6.71 1.30 -13.56
CA GLY A 509 -6.47 0.28 -12.53
C GLY A 509 -5.47 0.70 -11.45
N ARG A 510 -4.73 1.79 -11.66
CA ARG A 510 -3.76 2.36 -10.71
C ARG A 510 -4.31 3.55 -9.92
N VAL A 511 -5.51 4.02 -10.20
CA VAL A 511 -6.11 5.14 -9.48
C VAL A 511 -6.55 4.68 -8.10
N ASN A 512 -6.22 5.44 -7.07
CA ASN A 512 -6.54 5.15 -5.66
C ASN A 512 -7.38 6.24 -4.98
N ALA A 513 -7.56 7.40 -5.63
CA ALA A 513 -8.49 8.42 -5.19
C ALA A 513 -8.79 9.36 -6.35
N ALA A 514 -9.93 10.04 -6.29
CA ALA A 514 -10.30 11.08 -7.23
C ALA A 514 -11.13 12.15 -6.55
N PHE A 515 -11.24 13.31 -7.20
CA PHE A 515 -12.29 14.28 -6.95
C PHE A 515 -12.55 15.05 -8.25
N TYR A 516 -13.73 15.65 -8.37
CA TYR A 516 -14.10 16.46 -9.51
C TYR A 516 -14.36 17.89 -9.04
N ARG A 517 -13.74 18.84 -9.72
CA ARG A 517 -13.77 20.26 -9.39
C ARG A 517 -14.65 20.99 -10.38
N GLU A 518 -15.89 21.23 -9.99
CA GLU A 518 -16.95 21.85 -10.79
C GLU A 518 -16.56 23.20 -11.40
N SER A 519 -15.97 24.06 -10.57
CA SER A 519 -15.56 25.43 -10.91
C SER A 519 -14.56 25.49 -12.07
N GLU A 520 -13.75 24.44 -12.24
CA GLU A 520 -12.74 24.33 -13.30
C GLU A 520 -13.04 23.23 -14.33
N ARG A 521 -14.11 22.45 -14.12
CA ARG A 521 -14.50 21.31 -14.96
C ARG A 521 -13.41 20.25 -15.07
N GLN A 522 -12.72 20.01 -13.95
CA GLN A 522 -11.52 19.17 -13.92
C GLN A 522 -11.72 17.91 -13.10
N LEU A 523 -11.33 16.77 -13.67
CA LEU A 523 -11.18 15.53 -12.93
C LEU A 523 -9.76 15.41 -12.41
N TRP A 524 -9.60 15.25 -11.10
CA TRP A 524 -8.33 15.04 -10.43
C TRP A 524 -8.23 13.58 -9.99
N LEU A 525 -7.10 12.93 -10.30
CA LEU A 525 -6.84 11.54 -9.94
C LEU A 525 -5.50 11.42 -9.19
N ILE A 526 -5.47 10.52 -8.22
CA ILE A 526 -4.28 10.20 -7.43
C ILE A 526 -3.95 8.72 -7.66
N THR A 527 -2.68 8.43 -7.94
CA THR A 527 -2.14 7.07 -8.11
C THR A 527 -1.02 6.83 -7.09
N PRO A 528 -0.71 5.57 -6.73
CA PRO A 528 0.23 5.24 -5.66
C PRO A 528 1.71 5.54 -5.97
#